data_AF-A0A2X2K514-F1
#
_entry.id   AF-A0A2X2K514-F1
#
_cell.length_a   1.000
_cell.length_b   1.000
_cell.length_c   1.000
_cell.angle_alpha   90.00
_cell.angle_beta   90.00
_cell.angle_gamma   90.00
#
_symmetry.space_group_name_H-M   'P 1'
#
loop_
_entity.id
_entity.type
_entity.pdbx_description
1 polymer ?
#
loop_
_entity_poly.entity_id
_entity_poly.type
_entity_poly.pdbx_seq_one_letter_code
_entity_poly.pdbx_strand_id
1 'polypeptide(L)'
;MYPNWGQYKRADLIGQSSYIKNNDVVIFNEAFDNGASDKLLSNVKKEYPYQTPVLGRSQSGWDKTEGSYSSTVAEDGGVAIVSKYPIKEKIQHVFKSGCGFDNDSNKGFVYTKIEKNGKNVHVIGTHTQSEDSRCGAGHDRKIRAEQMKEISDFVKKKNIPKDETVYIGGDLNVNKGTEEFKDMLKNLNVNDVLYAGHNSTWDPQSNSIAKYNYPNGKPEHLDYILQIKIINNQNN
;
A
#
# COMPACT_ATOMS: atom_id res chain seq x y z
N MET A 1 7.70 -16.37 -11.81
CA MET A 1 8.75 -16.46 -10.77
C MET A 1 10.04 -15.86 -11.33
N TYR A 2 10.63 -14.87 -10.63
CA TYR A 2 11.88 -14.21 -11.04
C TYR A 2 13.02 -14.57 -10.09
N PRO A 3 13.78 -15.66 -10.33
CA PRO A 3 14.63 -16.26 -9.30
C PRO A 3 15.88 -15.45 -8.91
N ASN A 4 16.29 -14.48 -9.72
CA ASN A 4 17.62 -13.85 -9.63
C ASN A 4 17.59 -12.39 -9.14
N TRP A 5 16.55 -11.98 -8.40
CA TRP A 5 16.43 -10.63 -7.84
C TRP A 5 16.89 -10.50 -6.37
N GLY A 6 17.52 -11.55 -5.85
CA GLY A 6 18.10 -11.58 -4.50
C GLY A 6 17.08 -11.33 -3.40
N GLN A 7 15.84 -11.82 -3.55
CA GLN A 7 14.70 -11.52 -2.67
C GLN A 7 15.02 -11.79 -1.20
N TYR A 8 15.53 -12.98 -0.87
CA TYR A 8 15.92 -13.34 0.50
C TYR A 8 17.05 -12.46 1.04
N LYS A 9 18.07 -12.17 0.21
CA LYS A 9 19.17 -11.27 0.60
C LYS A 9 18.62 -9.87 0.93
N ARG A 10 17.68 -9.35 0.13
CA ARG A 10 17.05 -8.06 0.39
C ARG A 10 16.13 -8.11 1.62
N ALA A 11 15.42 -9.21 1.88
CA ALA A 11 14.63 -9.37 3.10
C ALA A 11 15.50 -9.24 4.38
N ASP A 12 16.72 -9.78 4.35
CA ASP A 12 17.70 -9.60 5.44
C ASP A 12 18.22 -8.16 5.52
N LEU A 13 18.64 -7.58 4.39
CA LEU A 13 19.17 -6.21 4.34
C LEU A 13 18.14 -5.17 4.79
N ILE A 14 16.87 -5.31 4.37
CA ILE A 14 15.78 -4.41 4.78
C ILE A 14 15.58 -4.51 6.29
N GLY A 15 15.49 -5.72 6.86
CA GLY A 15 15.33 -5.91 8.30
C GLY A 15 16.49 -5.36 9.14
N GLN A 16 17.68 -5.22 8.55
CA GLN A 16 18.87 -4.67 9.20
C GLN A 16 19.02 -3.15 8.99
N SER A 17 18.31 -2.58 8.02
CA SER A 17 18.46 -1.17 7.62
C SER A 17 18.10 -0.18 8.73
N SER A 18 18.60 1.05 8.62
CA SER A 18 18.28 2.13 9.56
C SER A 18 16.87 2.69 9.34
N TYR A 19 16.44 2.87 8.08
CA TYR A 19 15.17 3.51 7.74
C TYR A 19 13.95 2.70 8.20
N ILE A 20 14.08 1.37 8.32
CA ILE A 20 12.99 0.52 8.79
C ILE A 20 12.78 0.63 10.30
N LYS A 21 13.75 1.13 11.06
CA LYS A 21 13.72 1.19 12.53
C LYS A 21 13.11 2.50 13.01
N ASN A 22 12.72 2.52 14.28
CA ASN A 22 12.22 3.70 15.00
C ASN A 22 10.90 4.30 14.47
N ASN A 23 10.19 3.58 13.58
CA ASN A 23 8.85 3.95 13.14
C ASN A 23 7.80 3.36 14.09
N ASP A 24 6.57 3.88 14.09
CA ASP A 24 5.47 3.27 14.84
C ASP A 24 4.80 2.13 14.06
N VAL A 25 4.62 2.34 12.75
CA VAL A 25 3.93 1.46 11.81
C VAL A 25 4.71 1.48 10.49
N VAL A 26 4.76 0.34 9.80
CA VAL A 26 5.37 0.20 8.47
C VAL A 26 4.37 -0.50 7.55
N ILE A 27 4.22 0.04 6.35
CA ILE A 27 3.46 -0.56 5.25
C ILE A 27 4.47 -1.15 4.26
N PHE A 28 4.28 -2.41 3.86
CA PHE A 28 5.03 -3.05 2.79
C PHE A 28 4.13 -3.22 1.57
N ASN A 29 4.68 -2.93 0.39
CA ASN A 29 4.13 -3.31 -0.90
C ASN A 29 5.08 -4.29 -1.61
N GLU A 30 4.56 -4.97 -2.63
CA GLU A 30 5.26 -6.01 -3.41
C GLU A 30 5.88 -7.15 -2.57
N ALA A 31 5.28 -7.46 -1.42
CA ALA A 31 5.65 -8.61 -0.59
C ALA A 31 5.10 -9.94 -1.15
N PHE A 32 5.22 -10.14 -2.46
CA PHE A 32 4.57 -11.24 -3.20
C PHE A 32 5.19 -12.61 -2.91
N ASP A 33 6.52 -12.75 -3.03
CA ASP A 33 7.18 -14.04 -2.82
C ASP A 33 6.97 -14.53 -1.39
N ASN A 34 6.25 -15.64 -1.23
CA ASN A 34 5.83 -16.14 0.08
C ASN A 34 7.01 -16.31 1.05
N GLY A 35 8.08 -16.98 0.62
CA GLY A 35 9.19 -17.28 1.53
C GLY A 35 10.05 -16.06 1.85
N ALA A 36 10.31 -15.17 0.89
CA ALA A 36 11.06 -13.93 1.14
C ALA A 36 10.25 -12.90 1.94
N SER A 37 8.94 -12.79 1.71
CA SER A 37 8.06 -11.92 2.50
C SER A 37 7.90 -12.44 3.94
N ASP A 38 7.70 -13.74 4.14
CA ASP A 38 7.66 -14.33 5.48
C ASP A 38 8.99 -14.12 6.22
N LYS A 39 10.12 -14.24 5.51
CA LYS A 39 11.45 -13.92 6.05
C LYS A 39 11.57 -12.45 6.45
N LEU A 40 11.13 -11.52 5.59
CA LEU A 40 11.14 -10.08 5.90
C LEU A 40 10.28 -9.77 7.13
N LEU A 41 9.04 -10.25 7.16
CA LEU A 41 8.10 -10.08 8.27
C LEU A 41 8.66 -10.65 9.58
N SER A 42 9.34 -11.80 9.51
CA SER A 42 10.06 -12.38 10.64
C SER A 42 11.23 -11.51 11.11
N ASN A 43 12.05 -10.99 10.19
CA ASN A 43 13.21 -10.16 10.50
C ASN A 43 12.83 -8.86 11.24
N VAL A 44 11.70 -8.25 10.90
CA VAL A 44 11.23 -7.01 11.55
C VAL A 44 10.40 -7.25 12.81
N LYS A 45 10.02 -8.51 13.10
CA LYS A 45 9.09 -8.87 14.19
C LYS A 45 9.54 -8.47 15.59
N LYS A 46 10.86 -8.44 15.82
CA LYS A 46 11.42 -8.01 17.12
C LYS A 46 11.04 -6.57 17.45
N GLU A 47 11.01 -5.70 16.45
CA GLU A 47 10.64 -4.29 16.63
C GLU A 47 9.16 -4.06 16.37
N TYR A 48 8.56 -4.78 15.42
CA TYR A 48 7.16 -4.68 15.03
C TYR A 48 6.41 -6.00 15.26
N PRO A 49 6.03 -6.33 16.51
CA PRO A 49 5.47 -7.64 16.85
C PRO A 49 4.03 -7.84 16.38
N TYR A 50 3.28 -6.77 16.12
CA TYR A 50 1.88 -6.84 15.66
C TYR A 50 1.84 -6.72 14.15
N GLN A 51 1.41 -7.77 13.46
CA GLN A 51 1.48 -7.85 12.00
C GLN A 51 0.19 -8.39 11.41
N THR A 52 -0.14 -7.90 10.21
CA THR A 52 -1.16 -8.51 9.36
C THR A 52 -0.54 -9.68 8.58
N PRO A 53 -1.36 -10.63 8.09
CA PRO A 53 -0.96 -11.46 6.96
C PRO A 53 -0.66 -10.59 5.72
N VAL A 54 -0.08 -11.20 4.68
CA VAL A 54 -0.01 -10.57 3.36
C VAL A 54 -1.39 -10.64 2.70
N LEU A 55 -1.85 -9.50 2.20
CA LEU A 55 -3.12 -9.32 1.48
C LEU A 55 -3.31 -10.39 0.42
N GLY A 56 -4.48 -11.03 0.37
CA GLY A 56 -4.85 -11.91 -0.72
C GLY A 56 -4.20 -13.30 -0.68
N ARG A 57 -3.29 -13.58 0.26
CA ARG A 57 -2.62 -14.89 0.37
C ARG A 57 -3.54 -15.98 0.91
N SER A 58 -4.40 -15.61 1.86
CA SER A 58 -5.46 -16.47 2.40
C SER A 58 -6.51 -15.63 3.13
N GLN A 59 -7.60 -16.26 3.57
CA GLN A 59 -8.58 -15.64 4.48
C GLN A 59 -8.19 -15.79 5.96
N SER A 60 -7.20 -16.62 6.29
CA SER A 60 -6.80 -16.89 7.67
C SER A 60 -6.05 -15.72 8.28
N GLY A 61 -6.31 -15.43 9.56
CA GLY A 61 -5.63 -14.37 10.31
C GLY A 61 -6.16 -12.95 10.06
N TRP A 62 -7.28 -12.83 9.35
CA TRP A 62 -8.03 -11.59 9.12
C TRP A 62 -9.32 -11.58 9.93
N ASP A 63 -9.73 -10.42 10.44
CA ASP A 63 -11.05 -10.27 11.06
C ASP A 63 -12.15 -10.25 9.99
N LYS A 64 -11.82 -9.75 8.80
CA LYS A 64 -12.70 -9.76 7.63
C LYS A 64 -11.92 -9.79 6.32
N THR A 65 -12.46 -10.52 5.35
CA THR A 65 -12.04 -10.48 3.94
C THR A 65 -13.19 -9.89 3.12
N GLU A 66 -12.92 -8.83 2.37
CA GLU A 66 -13.88 -8.13 1.52
C GLU A 66 -13.38 -8.02 0.07
N GLY A 67 -14.24 -7.50 -0.81
CA GLY A 67 -13.91 -7.27 -2.21
C GLY A 67 -13.90 -8.56 -3.04
N SER A 68 -13.10 -8.57 -4.11
CA SER A 68 -13.05 -9.65 -5.09
C SER A 68 -11.95 -10.68 -4.80
N TYR A 69 -11.82 -11.11 -3.54
CA TYR A 69 -10.84 -12.14 -3.17
C TYR A 69 -11.04 -13.41 -4.00
N SER A 70 -9.96 -13.91 -4.59
CA SER A 70 -9.94 -15.18 -5.32
C SER A 70 -8.91 -16.13 -4.71
N SER A 71 -9.28 -17.39 -4.53
CA SER A 71 -8.34 -18.45 -4.13
C SER A 71 -7.62 -19.11 -5.31
N THR A 72 -7.84 -18.63 -6.54
CA THR A 72 -7.31 -19.25 -7.77
C THR A 72 -6.41 -18.33 -8.58
N VAL A 73 -6.23 -17.07 -8.17
CA VAL A 73 -5.24 -16.18 -8.80
C VAL A 73 -3.83 -16.71 -8.55
N ALA A 74 -2.92 -16.41 -9.47
CA ALA A 74 -1.54 -16.87 -9.37
C ALA A 74 -0.75 -16.18 -8.25
N GLU A 75 -1.09 -14.93 -7.91
CA GLU A 75 -0.32 -14.11 -6.97
C GLU A 75 -1.20 -13.45 -5.90
N ASP A 76 -0.64 -13.25 -4.71
CA ASP A 76 -1.27 -12.47 -3.66
C ASP A 76 -1.19 -10.94 -3.95
N GLY A 77 -1.77 -10.12 -3.07
CA GLY A 77 -1.78 -8.66 -3.24
C GLY A 77 -0.49 -7.96 -2.82
N GLY A 78 0.45 -8.65 -2.18
CA GLY A 78 1.76 -8.13 -1.80
C GLY A 78 1.75 -7.00 -0.76
N VAL A 79 0.63 -6.76 -0.08
CA VAL A 79 0.51 -5.70 0.94
C VAL A 79 0.50 -6.28 2.34
N ALA A 80 1.31 -5.74 3.25
CA ALA A 80 1.27 -6.08 4.67
C ALA A 80 1.52 -4.84 5.54
N ILE A 81 0.97 -4.84 6.76
CA ILE A 81 1.20 -3.80 7.77
C ILE A 81 1.80 -4.44 9.01
N VAL A 82 2.87 -3.82 9.53
CA VAL A 82 3.49 -4.18 10.81
C VAL A 82 3.51 -2.97 11.74
N SER A 83 3.34 -3.20 13.04
CA SER A 83 3.18 -2.15 14.04
C SER A 83 3.90 -2.49 15.35
N LYS A 84 4.43 -1.46 16.01
CA LYS A 84 4.93 -1.53 17.40
C LYS A 84 3.81 -1.67 18.41
N TYR A 85 2.62 -1.15 18.08
CA TYR A 85 1.46 -1.09 18.96
C TYR A 85 0.39 -2.12 18.54
N PRO A 86 -0.45 -2.58 19.49
CA PRO A 86 -1.49 -3.57 19.21
C PRO A 86 -2.40 -3.21 18.05
N ILE A 87 -2.51 -4.12 17.07
CA ILE A 87 -3.54 -4.09 16.03
C ILE A 87 -4.80 -4.72 16.62
N LYS A 88 -5.86 -3.91 16.78
CA LYS A 88 -7.15 -4.30 17.37
C LYS A 88 -8.12 -4.84 16.32
N GLU A 89 -7.93 -4.46 15.07
CA GLU A 89 -8.74 -4.92 13.93
C GLU A 89 -7.85 -4.90 12.68
N LYS A 90 -7.95 -5.94 11.85
CA LYS A 90 -7.28 -6.07 10.55
C LYS A 90 -8.24 -6.64 9.51
N ILE A 91 -8.44 -5.88 8.44
CA ILE A 91 -9.33 -6.21 7.33
C ILE A 91 -8.52 -6.18 6.05
N GLN A 92 -8.75 -7.16 5.18
CA GLN A 92 -8.27 -7.11 3.81
C GLN A 92 -9.43 -6.87 2.84
N HIS A 93 -9.18 -6.08 1.80
CA HIS A 93 -10.11 -5.86 0.70
C HIS A 93 -9.36 -6.00 -0.62
N VAL A 94 -9.79 -6.94 -1.47
CA VAL A 94 -9.24 -7.12 -2.82
C VAL A 94 -10.04 -6.27 -3.80
N PHE A 95 -9.36 -5.46 -4.62
CA PHE A 95 -10.03 -4.57 -5.57
C PHE A 95 -10.85 -5.33 -6.61
N LYS A 96 -11.87 -4.68 -7.15
CA LYS A 96 -12.75 -5.29 -8.16
C LYS A 96 -12.15 -5.28 -9.55
N SER A 97 -11.35 -4.25 -9.85
CA SER A 97 -10.80 -3.99 -11.17
C SER A 97 -9.28 -4.07 -11.14
N GLY A 98 -8.72 -4.72 -12.16
CA GLY A 98 -7.28 -4.78 -12.47
C GLY A 98 -7.09 -5.02 -13.97
N CYS A 99 -5.90 -4.77 -14.50
CA CYS A 99 -5.57 -5.05 -15.89
C CYS A 99 -4.12 -5.51 -16.07
N GLY A 100 -3.84 -6.11 -17.22
CA GLY A 100 -2.50 -6.61 -17.51
C GLY A 100 -2.08 -7.70 -16.53
N PHE A 101 -0.85 -7.64 -16.04
CA PHE A 101 -0.36 -8.59 -15.03
C PHE A 101 -1.08 -8.46 -13.68
N ASP A 102 -1.58 -7.28 -13.34
CA ASP A 102 -2.24 -7.03 -12.05
C ASP A 102 -3.60 -7.76 -11.96
N ASN A 103 -4.20 -8.17 -13.08
CA ASN A 103 -5.49 -8.89 -13.10
C ASN A 103 -5.41 -10.34 -12.59
N ASP A 104 -4.21 -10.93 -12.52
CA ASP A 104 -3.98 -12.27 -11.96
C ASP A 104 -3.33 -12.18 -10.56
N SER A 105 -3.68 -11.12 -9.82
CA SER A 105 -3.24 -10.89 -8.44
C SER A 105 -4.38 -10.42 -7.56
N ASN A 106 -4.33 -10.73 -6.26
CA ASN A 106 -5.28 -10.22 -5.28
C ASN A 106 -4.91 -8.78 -4.80
N LYS A 107 -4.53 -7.88 -5.72
CA LYS A 107 -4.24 -6.47 -5.39
C LYS A 107 -5.42 -5.78 -4.71
N GLY A 108 -5.13 -4.84 -3.81
CA GLY A 108 -6.13 -4.33 -2.87
C GLY A 108 -5.55 -3.42 -1.80
N PHE A 109 -6.23 -3.38 -0.66
CA PHE A 109 -5.75 -2.68 0.52
C PHE A 109 -5.92 -3.51 1.81
N VAL A 110 -5.06 -3.18 2.77
CA VAL A 110 -5.08 -3.69 4.14
C VAL A 110 -5.45 -2.55 5.06
N TYR A 111 -6.52 -2.70 5.82
CA TYR A 111 -6.91 -1.77 6.88
C TYR A 111 -6.48 -2.32 8.24
N THR A 112 -5.98 -1.44 9.11
CA THR A 112 -5.71 -1.73 10.52
C THR A 112 -6.29 -0.65 11.43
N LYS A 113 -6.86 -1.07 12.56
CA LYS A 113 -7.12 -0.22 13.73
C LYS A 113 -6.04 -0.51 14.76
N ILE A 114 -5.25 0.50 15.12
CA ILE A 114 -4.12 0.38 16.04
C ILE A 114 -4.41 1.21 17.29
N GLU A 115 -4.14 0.65 18.46
CA GLU A 115 -4.30 1.36 19.74
C GLU A 115 -2.92 1.82 20.25
N LYS A 116 -2.72 3.15 20.30
CA LYS A 116 -1.50 3.78 20.83
C LYS A 116 -1.87 4.66 22.01
N ASN A 117 -1.34 4.36 23.19
CA ASN A 117 -1.57 5.13 24.43
C ASN A 117 -3.07 5.33 24.75
N GLY A 118 -3.89 4.29 24.55
CA GLY A 118 -5.33 4.32 24.81
C GLY A 118 -6.16 5.08 23.75
N LYS A 119 -5.56 5.55 22.66
CA LYS A 119 -6.25 6.17 21.53
C LYS A 119 -6.12 5.31 20.28
N ASN A 120 -7.16 5.31 19.44
CA ASN A 120 -7.11 4.59 18.19
C ASN A 120 -6.56 5.48 17.06
N VAL A 121 -5.81 4.83 16.16
CA VAL A 121 -5.38 5.37 14.88
C VAL A 121 -5.60 4.32 13.82
N HIS A 122 -5.96 4.75 12.61
CA HIS A 122 -6.27 3.86 11.50
C HIS A 122 -5.21 4.00 10.41
N VAL A 123 -4.75 2.87 9.89
CA VAL A 123 -3.76 2.83 8.80
C VAL A 123 -4.28 1.90 7.72
N ILE A 124 -4.38 2.44 6.50
CA ILE A 124 -4.66 1.69 5.28
C ILE A 124 -3.39 1.65 4.43
N GLY A 125 -2.90 0.43 4.18
CA GLY A 125 -1.80 0.16 3.26
C GLY A 125 -2.36 -0.35 1.94
N THR A 126 -1.87 0.13 0.81
CA THR A 126 -2.36 -0.30 -0.51
C THR A 126 -1.26 -0.27 -1.57
N HIS A 127 -1.48 -1.01 -2.66
CA HIS A 127 -0.69 -0.94 -3.89
C HIS A 127 -1.67 -0.99 -5.06
N THR A 128 -1.86 0.13 -5.75
CA THR A 128 -2.86 0.25 -6.83
C THR A 128 -2.32 -0.26 -8.17
N GLN A 129 -3.16 -0.21 -9.20
CA GLN A 129 -2.84 -0.62 -10.56
C GLN A 129 -1.58 0.10 -11.09
N SER A 130 -0.63 -0.68 -11.57
CA SER A 130 0.60 -0.22 -12.20
C SER A 130 0.36 0.35 -13.60
N GLU A 131 1.29 1.18 -14.08
CA GLU A 131 1.35 1.55 -15.51
C GLU A 131 1.83 0.35 -16.34
N ASP A 132 0.88 -0.45 -16.84
CA ASP A 132 1.19 -1.64 -17.63
C ASP A 132 0.84 -1.40 -19.12
N SER A 133 1.83 -1.55 -19.99
CA SER A 133 1.67 -1.50 -21.46
C SER A 133 0.67 -2.50 -22.04
N ARG A 134 0.32 -3.55 -21.29
CA ARG A 134 -0.72 -4.54 -21.66
C ARG A 134 -2.13 -4.06 -21.32
N CYS A 135 -2.26 -3.02 -20.50
CA CYS A 135 -3.52 -2.32 -20.33
C CYS A 135 -3.76 -1.43 -21.57
N GLY A 136 -5.02 -1.35 -22.02
CA GLY A 136 -5.38 -0.38 -23.06
C GLY A 136 -5.01 1.05 -22.62
N ALA A 137 -4.66 1.91 -23.58
CA ALA A 137 -4.22 3.27 -23.28
C ALA A 137 -5.19 4.03 -22.34
N GLY A 138 -4.67 4.50 -21.19
CA GLY A 138 -5.44 5.24 -20.17
C GLY A 138 -6.42 4.39 -19.35
N HIS A 139 -6.41 3.07 -19.51
CA HIS A 139 -7.26 2.16 -18.74
C HIS A 139 -6.74 1.99 -17.30
N ASP A 140 -5.42 1.99 -17.13
CA ASP A 140 -4.74 1.95 -15.84
C ASP A 140 -5.15 3.12 -14.93
N ARG A 141 -5.19 4.36 -15.45
CA ARG A 141 -5.69 5.54 -14.72
C ARG A 141 -7.15 5.39 -14.27
N LYS A 142 -8.02 4.85 -15.12
CA LYS A 142 -9.43 4.62 -14.76
C LYS A 142 -9.55 3.60 -13.63
N ILE A 143 -8.78 2.52 -13.71
CA ILE A 143 -8.73 1.51 -12.66
C ILE A 143 -8.21 2.11 -11.35
N ARG A 144 -7.10 2.86 -11.36
CA ARG A 144 -6.61 3.54 -10.15
C ARG A 144 -7.68 4.44 -9.53
N ALA A 145 -8.43 5.20 -10.35
CA ALA A 145 -9.54 6.02 -9.86
C ALA A 145 -10.66 5.20 -9.20
N GLU A 146 -11.01 4.03 -9.75
CA GLU A 146 -11.98 3.09 -9.14
C GLU A 146 -11.46 2.50 -7.84
N GLN A 147 -10.22 2.01 -7.83
CA GLN A 147 -9.56 1.44 -6.64
C GLN A 147 -9.47 2.45 -5.49
N MET A 148 -9.10 3.70 -5.79
CA MET A 148 -9.06 4.78 -4.81
C MET A 148 -10.46 5.12 -4.27
N LYS A 149 -11.50 5.04 -5.11
CA LYS A 149 -12.89 5.18 -4.67
C LYS A 149 -13.30 4.05 -3.74
N GLU A 150 -12.93 2.80 -4.04
CA GLU A 150 -13.17 1.66 -3.14
C GLU A 150 -12.57 1.89 -1.74
N ILE A 151 -11.35 2.45 -1.65
CA ILE A 151 -10.74 2.83 -0.37
C ILE A 151 -11.57 3.92 0.33
N SER A 152 -11.92 5.00 -0.37
CA SER A 152 -12.67 6.11 0.23
C SER A 152 -14.08 5.69 0.69
N ASP A 153 -14.75 4.81 -0.07
CA ASP A 153 -16.06 4.26 0.25
C ASP A 153 -15.99 3.31 1.45
N PHE A 154 -14.92 2.50 1.53
CA PHE A 154 -14.66 1.68 2.70
C PHE A 154 -14.53 2.54 3.96
N VAL A 155 -13.70 3.60 3.93
CA VAL A 155 -13.52 4.50 5.09
C VAL A 155 -14.87 5.11 5.49
N LYS A 156 -15.62 5.63 4.51
CA LYS A 156 -16.93 6.24 4.74
C LYS A 156 -17.91 5.24 5.39
N LYS A 157 -17.96 4.01 4.89
CA LYS A 157 -18.81 2.94 5.42
C LYS A 157 -18.36 2.45 6.80
N LYS A 158 -17.05 2.47 7.08
CA LYS A 158 -16.49 2.06 8.36
C LYS A 158 -16.92 2.98 9.51
N ASN A 159 -17.36 4.20 9.19
CA ASN A 159 -17.89 5.18 10.13
C ASN A 159 -16.92 5.44 11.30
N ILE A 160 -15.65 5.65 10.95
CA ILE A 160 -14.57 5.95 11.91
C ILE A 160 -14.87 7.29 12.61
N PRO A 161 -14.74 7.38 13.94
CA PRO A 161 -14.89 8.64 14.67
C PRO A 161 -14.01 9.75 14.08
N LYS A 162 -14.57 10.96 13.93
CA LYS A 162 -13.88 12.08 13.24
C LYS A 162 -12.64 12.60 13.99
N ASP A 163 -12.53 12.28 15.28
CA ASP A 163 -11.39 12.59 16.14
C ASP A 163 -10.29 11.51 16.10
N GLU A 164 -10.54 10.37 15.44
CA GLU A 164 -9.54 9.33 15.17
C GLU A 164 -8.90 9.57 13.79
N THR A 165 -7.56 9.55 13.73
CA THR A 165 -6.83 9.80 12.48
C THR A 165 -6.85 8.58 11.56
N VAL A 166 -7.02 8.82 10.26
CA VAL A 166 -6.92 7.79 9.22
C VAL A 166 -5.82 8.14 8.22
N TYR A 167 -4.80 7.28 8.17
CA TYR A 167 -3.74 7.31 7.18
C TYR A 167 -4.04 6.35 6.02
N ILE A 168 -3.73 6.76 4.80
CA ILE A 168 -3.70 5.90 3.61
C ILE A 168 -2.30 6.03 3.01
N GLY A 169 -1.62 4.92 2.75
CA GLY A 169 -0.32 4.97 2.12
C GLY A 169 0.13 3.70 1.40
N GLY A 170 1.23 3.84 0.68
CA GLY A 170 1.84 2.83 -0.18
C GLY A 170 2.13 3.38 -1.58
N ASP A 171 2.42 2.49 -2.51
CA ASP A 171 2.56 2.80 -3.93
C ASP A 171 1.19 3.04 -4.57
N LEU A 172 0.90 4.32 -4.83
CA LEU A 172 -0.35 4.74 -5.46
C LEU A 172 -0.25 4.80 -6.98
N ASN A 173 0.92 4.52 -7.57
CA ASN A 173 1.18 4.53 -9.02
C ASN A 173 0.66 5.80 -9.72
N VAL A 174 0.68 6.95 -9.02
CA VAL A 174 0.29 8.25 -9.57
C VAL A 174 1.43 9.22 -9.39
N ASN A 175 2.03 9.63 -10.51
CA ASN A 175 3.16 10.53 -10.49
C ASN A 175 2.76 11.94 -10.03
N LYS A 176 3.55 12.50 -9.11
CA LYS A 176 3.32 13.82 -8.52
C LYS A 176 3.29 14.92 -9.59
N GLY A 177 2.39 15.88 -9.42
CA GLY A 177 2.29 17.06 -10.28
C GLY A 177 1.54 16.85 -11.60
N THR A 178 1.03 15.64 -11.85
CA THR A 178 0.16 15.34 -13.00
C THR A 178 -1.29 15.74 -12.73
N GLU A 179 -2.14 15.75 -13.76
CA GLU A 179 -3.59 15.92 -13.55
C GLU A 179 -4.20 14.74 -12.76
N GLU A 180 -3.66 13.54 -12.93
CA GLU A 180 -4.09 12.36 -12.16
C GLU A 180 -3.76 12.50 -10.67
N PHE A 181 -2.68 13.19 -10.30
CA PHE A 181 -2.39 13.51 -8.90
C PHE A 181 -3.51 14.30 -8.23
N LYS A 182 -4.10 15.28 -8.94
CA LYS A 182 -5.26 16.03 -8.42
C LYS A 182 -6.49 15.13 -8.26
N ASP A 183 -6.72 14.23 -9.21
CA ASP A 183 -7.79 13.24 -9.14
C ASP A 183 -7.58 12.27 -7.97
N MET A 184 -6.35 11.83 -7.72
CA MET A 184 -5.99 10.97 -6.59
C MET A 184 -6.39 11.62 -5.25
N LEU A 185 -6.01 12.88 -5.02
CA LEU A 185 -6.37 13.61 -3.79
C LEU A 185 -7.90 13.68 -3.59
N LYS A 186 -8.65 13.85 -4.70
CA LYS A 186 -10.11 13.90 -4.68
C LYS A 186 -10.73 12.52 -4.46
N ASN A 187 -10.28 11.50 -5.18
CA ASN A 187 -10.81 10.14 -5.12
C ASN A 187 -10.54 9.48 -3.76
N LEU A 188 -9.38 9.73 -3.15
CA LEU A 188 -9.07 9.26 -1.79
C LEU A 188 -9.64 10.15 -0.67
N ASN A 189 -10.12 11.35 -1.01
CA ASN A 189 -10.55 12.37 -0.05
C ASN A 189 -9.46 12.73 0.98
N VAL A 190 -8.25 13.05 0.50
CA VAL A 190 -7.06 13.32 1.32
C VAL A 190 -6.49 14.71 1.04
N ASN A 191 -5.78 15.27 2.01
CA ASN A 191 -4.97 16.46 1.79
C ASN A 191 -3.61 16.05 1.20
N ASP A 192 -3.02 16.95 0.40
CA ASP A 192 -1.60 16.84 0.06
C ASP A 192 -0.74 17.13 1.31
N VAL A 193 0.52 16.73 1.25
CA VAL A 193 1.47 16.79 2.37
C VAL A 193 2.66 17.67 2.04
N LEU A 194 3.46 17.98 3.07
CA LEU A 194 4.79 18.56 2.85
C LEU A 194 5.78 17.44 2.52
N TYR A 195 6.70 17.71 1.61
CA TYR A 195 7.68 16.75 1.11
C TYR A 195 9.08 17.14 1.58
N ALA A 196 9.91 16.13 1.88
CA ALA A 196 11.31 16.29 2.25
C ALA A 196 12.14 15.15 1.65
N GLY A 197 13.46 15.33 1.56
CA GLY A 197 14.36 14.33 1.00
C GLY A 197 14.42 14.36 -0.53
N HIS A 198 14.49 13.18 -1.15
CA HIS A 198 14.59 13.02 -2.61
C HIS A 198 13.28 13.41 -3.31
N ASN A 199 13.33 13.75 -4.60
CA ASN A 199 12.18 14.24 -5.36
C ASN A 199 11.42 13.15 -6.15
N SER A 200 11.89 11.90 -6.08
CA SER A 200 11.31 10.72 -6.73
C SER A 200 11.40 9.51 -5.81
N THR A 201 10.51 8.54 -6.00
CA THR A 201 10.47 7.29 -5.23
C THR A 201 10.77 6.08 -6.11
N TRP A 202 10.50 6.19 -7.41
CA TRP A 202 11.02 5.33 -8.46
C TRP A 202 11.95 6.13 -9.38
N ASP A 203 13.25 5.83 -9.35
CA ASP A 203 14.26 6.68 -10.01
C ASP A 203 15.35 5.87 -10.71
N PRO A 204 15.25 5.62 -12.03
CA PRO A 204 16.29 4.94 -12.79
C PRO A 204 17.62 5.70 -12.90
N GLN A 205 17.68 6.97 -12.53
CA GLN A 205 18.92 7.76 -12.58
C GLN A 205 19.79 7.51 -11.35
N SER A 206 19.18 7.21 -10.20
CA SER A 206 19.89 7.04 -8.92
C SER A 206 19.71 5.65 -8.27
N ASN A 207 18.65 4.90 -8.60
CA ASN A 207 18.40 3.55 -8.10
C ASN A 207 18.99 2.49 -9.05
N SER A 208 19.90 1.65 -8.55
CA SER A 208 20.59 0.63 -9.35
C SER A 208 19.66 -0.44 -9.96
N ILE A 209 18.60 -0.84 -9.26
CA ILE A 209 17.63 -1.84 -9.73
C ILE A 209 16.74 -1.24 -10.81
N ALA A 210 16.21 -0.02 -10.57
CA ALA A 210 15.40 0.69 -11.55
C ALA A 210 16.22 0.99 -12.81
N LYS A 211 17.49 1.43 -12.66
CA LYS A 211 18.42 1.67 -13.77
C LYS A 211 18.67 0.43 -14.62
N TYR A 212 18.82 -0.73 -13.99
CA TYR A 212 19.01 -1.99 -14.71
C TYR A 212 17.79 -2.35 -15.56
N ASN A 213 16.59 -2.21 -15.00
CA ASN A 213 15.34 -2.57 -15.70
C ASN A 213 14.93 -1.53 -16.76
N TYR A 214 15.06 -0.25 -16.44
CA TYR A 214 14.57 0.87 -17.25
C TYR A 214 15.65 1.94 -17.36
N PRO A 215 16.77 1.69 -18.07
CA PRO A 215 17.91 2.61 -18.11
C PRO A 215 17.58 4.01 -18.64
N ASN A 216 16.49 4.14 -19.40
CA ASN A 216 15.99 5.39 -19.97
C ASN A 216 14.68 5.88 -19.32
N GLY A 217 14.24 5.25 -18.23
CA GLY A 217 13.01 5.63 -17.53
C GLY A 217 13.14 7.01 -16.88
N LYS A 218 12.05 7.77 -16.88
CA LYS A 218 12.00 9.07 -16.22
C LYS A 218 11.74 8.88 -14.73
N PRO A 219 12.42 9.58 -13.81
CA PRO A 219 12.11 9.48 -12.40
C PRO A 219 10.68 9.90 -12.09
N GLU A 220 10.03 9.19 -11.18
CA GLU A 220 8.64 9.40 -10.78
C GLU A 220 8.50 9.36 -9.26
N HIS A 221 7.52 10.08 -8.74
CA HIS A 221 7.15 10.04 -7.34
C HIS A 221 5.78 9.36 -7.23
N LEU A 222 5.76 8.11 -6.77
CA LEU A 222 4.60 7.22 -6.82
C LEU A 222 4.10 6.78 -5.45
N ASP A 223 4.97 6.84 -4.44
CA ASP A 223 4.70 6.36 -3.08
C ASP A 223 4.32 7.52 -2.16
N TYR A 224 3.24 7.37 -1.39
CA TYR A 224 2.74 8.41 -0.51
C TYR A 224 2.24 7.85 0.82
N ILE A 225 2.20 8.70 1.86
CA ILE A 225 1.40 8.50 3.06
C ILE A 225 0.60 9.78 3.27
N LEU A 226 -0.71 9.67 3.16
CA LEU A 226 -1.66 10.78 3.15
C LEU A 226 -2.68 10.61 4.28
N GLN A 227 -3.24 11.74 4.72
CA GLN A 227 -4.27 11.76 5.76
C GLN A 227 -5.63 12.14 5.16
N ILE A 228 -6.67 11.41 5.54
CA ILE A 228 -8.04 11.69 5.13
C ILE A 228 -8.48 13.06 5.67
N LYS A 229 -9.20 13.81 4.84
CA LYS A 229 -9.80 15.09 5.25
C LYS A 229 -10.85 14.85 6.33
N ILE A 230 -10.69 15.53 7.47
CA ILE A 230 -11.76 15.62 8.46
C ILE A 230 -12.88 16.48 7.84
N ILE A 231 -14.00 15.87 7.48
CA ILE A 231 -15.17 16.63 7.02
C ILE A 231 -15.84 17.24 8.25
N ASN A 232 -15.46 18.48 8.56
CA ASN A 232 -16.28 19.34 9.40
C ASN A 232 -17.53 19.68 8.59
N ASN A 233 -18.68 19.12 8.95
CA ASN A 233 -19.96 19.63 8.44
C ASN A 233 -20.18 20.99 9.11
N GLN A 234 -19.60 22.05 8.57
CA GLN A 234 -20.17 23.38 8.73
C GLN A 234 -21.06 23.61 7.52
N ASN A 235 -22.33 23.24 7.67
CA ASN A 235 -23.47 23.76 6.93
C ASN A 235 -24.70 23.49 7.82
N ASN A 236 -24.94 24.44 8.73
CA ASN A 236 -26.28 24.74 9.23
C ASN A 236 -26.93 25.71 8.23
#